data_AF-A0AAD1R4L0-F1
#
_entry.id   AF-A0AAD1R4L0-F1
#
_cell.length_a   1.000
_cell.length_b   1.000
_cell.length_c   1.000
_cell.angle_alpha   90.00
_cell.angle_beta   90.00
_cell.angle_gamma   90.00
#
_symmetry.space_group_name_H-M   'P 1'
#
loop_
_entity.id
_entity.type
_entity.pdbx_description
1 polymer ?
#
loop_
_entity_poly.entity_id
_entity_poly.type
_entity_poly.pdbx_seq_one_letter_code
_entity_poly.pdbx_strand_id
1 'polypeptide(L)'
;MDQQVISNLKKLYTRKLFWRCFEMTERSSLTLHEFWSEHFDIVSCLQIITIAWAGVRQTNLNSAWRNLWPDCVVKPASSASAPAPESTVLEEIVSLGRTMGLEVNEEDVYELLEEPDHDLTTEELVELQKEAMEEQTAFEEEEEMWRTALFHGTQGGMPNVSKPTDFCTAAPPR
;
A
#
# COMPACT_ATOMS: atom_id res chain seq x y z
N MET A 1 -9.65 11.12 -18.61
CA MET A 1 -9.80 11.83 -17.33
C MET A 1 -8.54 12.67 -17.13
N ASP A 2 -8.61 13.82 -16.48
CA ASP A 2 -7.42 14.67 -16.27
C ASP A 2 -6.37 13.94 -15.42
N GLN A 3 -5.13 13.90 -15.92
CA GLN A 3 -4.02 13.13 -15.32
C GLN A 3 -3.72 13.58 -13.87
N GLN A 4 -3.93 14.86 -13.55
CA GLN A 4 -3.71 15.36 -12.20
C GLN A 4 -4.79 14.87 -11.23
N VAL A 5 -6.04 14.72 -11.67
CA VAL A 5 -7.12 14.15 -10.83
C VAL A 5 -6.87 12.67 -10.55
N ILE A 6 -6.45 11.91 -11.57
CA ILE A 6 -6.09 10.49 -11.42
C ILE A 6 -4.94 10.34 -10.43
N SER A 7 -3.83 11.06 -10.65
CA SER A 7 -2.65 11.02 -9.77
C SER A 7 -3.00 11.35 -8.32
N ASN A 8 -3.83 12.39 -8.10
CA ASN A 8 -4.29 12.73 -6.75
C ASN A 8 -5.14 11.63 -6.11
N LEU A 9 -6.04 11.01 -6.88
CA LEU A 9 -6.86 9.92 -6.38
C LEU A 9 -6.00 8.71 -6.00
N LYS A 10 -5.03 8.33 -6.84
CA LYS A 10 -4.09 7.24 -6.57
C LYS A 10 -3.30 7.51 -5.28
N LYS A 11 -2.71 8.70 -5.13
CA LYS A 11 -2.00 9.11 -3.89
C LYS A 11 -2.90 9.00 -2.65
N LEU A 12 -4.14 9.49 -2.75
CA LEU A 12 -5.10 9.42 -1.64
C LEU A 12 -5.52 7.98 -1.31
N TYR A 13 -5.67 7.13 -2.33
CA TYR A 13 -5.93 5.70 -2.17
C TYR A 13 -4.77 5.01 -1.47
N THR A 14 -3.54 5.15 -1.98
CA THR A 14 -2.34 4.54 -1.41
C THR A 14 -2.12 4.97 0.04
N ARG A 15 -2.29 6.26 0.35
CA ARG A 15 -2.26 6.74 1.73
C ARG A 15 -3.27 6.03 2.61
N LYS A 16 -4.53 5.92 2.16
CA LYS A 16 -5.58 5.27 2.96
C LYS A 16 -5.36 3.78 3.11
N LEU A 17 -4.81 3.13 2.09
CA LEU A 17 -4.40 1.73 2.16
C LEU A 17 -3.31 1.51 3.21
N PHE A 18 -2.22 2.28 3.15
CA PHE A 18 -1.12 2.19 4.13
C PHE A 18 -1.60 2.46 5.55
N TRP A 19 -2.51 3.43 5.72
CA TRP A 19 -3.11 3.71 7.02
C TRP A 19 -3.95 2.53 7.53
N ARG A 20 -4.67 1.85 6.64
CA ARG A 20 -5.45 0.66 6.98
C ARG A 20 -4.57 -0.50 7.40
N CYS A 21 -3.46 -0.71 6.67
CA CYS A 21 -2.45 -1.69 7.03
C CYS A 21 -1.88 -1.40 8.43
N PHE A 22 -1.49 -0.15 8.68
CA PHE A 22 -0.98 0.29 9.99
C PHE A 22 -1.99 0.05 11.13
N GLU A 23 -3.26 0.38 10.93
CA GLU A 23 -4.28 0.10 11.95
C GLU A 23 -4.39 -1.39 12.29
N MET A 24 -4.22 -2.26 11.29
CA MET A 24 -4.39 -3.70 11.45
C MET A 24 -3.18 -4.35 12.12
N THR A 25 -1.97 -3.94 11.73
CA THR A 25 -0.74 -4.44 12.35
C THR A 25 -0.62 -3.97 13.80
N GLU A 26 -1.03 -2.73 14.11
CA GLU A 26 -0.99 -2.20 15.48
C GLU A 26 -2.10 -2.77 16.39
N ARG A 27 -3.34 -2.94 15.89
CA ARG A 27 -4.48 -3.31 16.75
C ARG A 27 -4.71 -4.81 16.89
N SER A 28 -4.23 -5.60 15.93
CA SER A 28 -4.66 -7.00 15.78
C SER A 28 -3.51 -8.00 15.77
N SER A 29 -2.27 -7.56 15.95
CA SER A 29 -1.05 -8.39 15.85
C SER A 29 -0.92 -9.19 14.55
N LEU A 30 -1.75 -8.90 13.55
CA LEU A 30 -1.70 -9.52 12.23
C LEU A 30 -0.48 -8.98 11.50
N THR A 31 0.21 -9.86 10.81
CA THR A 31 1.21 -9.47 9.83
C THR A 31 0.54 -8.80 8.62
N LEU A 32 1.32 -8.05 7.85
CA LEU A 32 0.83 -7.41 6.63
C LEU A 32 0.35 -8.46 5.60
N HIS A 33 1.02 -9.62 5.57
CA HIS A 33 0.67 -10.75 4.71
C HIS A 33 -0.69 -11.36 5.08
N GLU A 34 -0.92 -11.67 6.37
CA GLU A 34 -2.22 -12.19 6.84
C GLU A 34 -3.35 -11.19 6.58
N PHE A 35 -3.10 -9.90 6.80
CA PHE A 35 -4.07 -8.87 6.45
C PHE A 35 -4.41 -8.88 4.95
N TRP A 36 -3.39 -8.93 4.09
CA TRP A 36 -3.59 -8.88 2.64
C TRP A 36 -4.29 -10.13 2.10
N SER A 37 -3.91 -11.31 2.60
CA SER A 37 -4.42 -12.60 2.10
C SER A 37 -5.79 -12.97 2.69
N GLU A 38 -6.02 -12.72 3.98
CA GLU A 38 -7.22 -13.22 4.68
C GLU A 38 -8.28 -12.14 4.91
N HIS A 39 -7.90 -10.85 4.88
CA HIS A 39 -8.76 -9.76 5.33
C HIS A 39 -8.96 -8.63 4.32
N PHE A 40 -8.23 -8.63 3.20
CA PHE A 40 -8.35 -7.61 2.17
C PHE A 40 -9.12 -8.13 0.96
N ASP A 41 -10.40 -7.77 0.89
CA ASP A 41 -11.29 -8.17 -0.19
C ASP A 41 -11.71 -6.99 -1.10
N ILE A 42 -12.47 -7.30 -2.16
CA ILE A 42 -12.96 -6.28 -3.09
C ILE A 42 -13.84 -5.22 -2.41
N VAL A 43 -14.55 -5.58 -1.34
CA VAL A 43 -15.37 -4.63 -0.56
C VAL A 43 -14.47 -3.64 0.16
N SER A 44 -13.37 -4.10 0.74
CA SER A 44 -12.34 -3.28 1.36
C SER A 44 -11.72 -2.31 0.36
N CYS A 45 -11.41 -2.76 -0.85
CA CYS A 45 -10.96 -1.89 -1.95
C CYS A 45 -11.96 -0.76 -2.23
N LEU A 46 -13.25 -1.10 -2.40
CA LEU A 46 -14.31 -0.11 -2.70
C LEU A 46 -14.49 0.91 -1.58
N GLN A 47 -14.32 0.50 -0.32
CA GLN A 47 -14.36 1.40 0.83
C GLN A 47 -13.19 2.39 0.79
N ILE A 48 -11.98 1.93 0.50
CA ILE A 48 -10.81 2.80 0.38
C ILE A 48 -10.98 3.77 -0.78
N ILE A 49 -11.47 3.32 -1.94
CA ILE A 49 -11.80 4.20 -3.09
C ILE A 49 -12.80 5.27 -2.67
N THR A 50 -13.87 4.90 -1.96
CA THR A 50 -14.89 5.85 -1.50
C THR A 50 -14.30 6.93 -0.59
N ILE A 51 -13.45 6.52 0.37
CA ILE A 51 -12.79 7.44 1.31
C ILE A 51 -11.78 8.33 0.58
N ALA A 52 -10.99 7.76 -0.33
CA ALA A 52 -10.00 8.49 -1.13
C ALA A 52 -10.68 9.52 -2.03
N TRP A 53 -11.77 9.14 -2.69
CA TRP A 53 -12.57 10.02 -3.54
C TRP A 53 -13.14 11.21 -2.76
N ALA A 54 -13.64 10.99 -1.54
CA ALA A 54 -14.09 12.08 -0.66
C ALA A 54 -12.97 13.07 -0.29
N GLY A 55 -11.71 12.65 -0.36
CA GLY A 55 -10.54 13.51 -0.16
C GLY A 55 -10.12 14.33 -1.40
N VAL A 56 -10.67 14.03 -2.59
CA VAL A 56 -10.37 14.78 -3.81
C VAL A 56 -11.02 16.17 -3.71
N ARG A 57 -10.16 17.19 -3.66
CA ARG A 57 -10.61 18.58 -3.48
C ARG A 57 -11.38 19.09 -4.69
N GLN A 58 -12.40 19.89 -4.44
CA GLN A 58 -13.17 20.53 -5.51
C GLN A 58 -12.32 21.47 -6.38
N THR A 59 -11.25 22.05 -5.84
CA THR A 59 -10.28 22.83 -6.62
C THR A 59 -9.57 22.01 -7.68
N ASN A 60 -9.29 20.73 -7.40
CA ASN A 60 -8.63 19.82 -8.33
C ASN A 60 -9.61 19.45 -9.45
N LEU A 61 -10.85 19.12 -9.09
CA LEU A 61 -11.93 18.88 -10.05
C LEU A 61 -12.18 20.11 -10.92
N ASN A 62 -12.37 21.28 -10.32
CA ASN A 62 -12.58 22.54 -11.04
C ASN A 62 -11.44 22.84 -12.03
N SER A 63 -10.20 22.52 -11.67
CA SER A 63 -9.05 22.70 -12.55
C SER A 63 -9.09 21.79 -13.78
N ALA A 64 -9.48 20.53 -13.60
CA ALA A 64 -9.65 19.57 -14.67
C ALA A 64 -10.85 19.91 -15.59
N TRP A 65 -11.99 20.28 -14.99
CA TRP A 65 -13.21 20.62 -15.73
C TRP A 65 -13.12 21.97 -16.43
N ARG A 66 -12.29 22.91 -15.97
CA ARG A 66 -12.15 24.25 -16.57
C ARG A 66 -11.84 24.25 -18.05
N ASN A 67 -11.05 23.29 -18.55
CA ASN A 67 -10.68 23.23 -19.96
C ASN A 67 -11.73 22.50 -20.82
N LEU A 68 -12.58 21.67 -20.21
CA LEU A 68 -13.57 20.84 -20.92
C LEU A 68 -14.98 21.43 -20.85
N TRP A 69 -15.36 21.95 -19.69
CA TRP A 69 -16.67 22.53 -19.41
C TRP A 69 -16.58 23.66 -18.37
N PRO A 70 -16.27 24.89 -18.80
CA PRO A 70 -16.12 26.05 -17.91
C PRO A 70 -17.36 26.36 -17.07
N ASP A 71 -18.56 26.15 -17.61
CA ASP A 71 -19.82 26.45 -16.91
C ASP A 71 -20.07 25.54 -15.70
N CYS A 72 -19.45 24.35 -15.67
CA CYS A 72 -19.52 23.43 -14.53
C CYS A 72 -18.54 23.79 -13.40
N VAL A 73 -17.66 24.78 -13.60
CA VAL A 73 -16.67 25.19 -12.60
C VAL A 73 -17.30 26.14 -11.59
N VAL A 74 -17.37 25.70 -10.33
CA VAL A 74 -17.80 26.55 -9.22
C VAL A 74 -16.70 27.59 -8.93
N LYS A 75 -17.01 28.89 -9.07
CA LYS A 75 -16.06 29.95 -8.69
C LYS A 75 -15.77 29.88 -7.19
N PRO A 76 -14.49 29.86 -6.78
CA PRO A 76 -14.17 29.77 -5.36
C PRO A 76 -14.68 31.02 -4.64
N ALA A 77 -15.49 30.81 -3.59
CA ALA A 77 -15.72 31.84 -2.58
C ALA A 77 -14.35 32.24 -2.00
N SER A 78 -14.14 33.53 -1.73
CA SER A 78 -12.85 34.18 -1.48
C SER A 78 -12.11 33.76 -0.18
N SER A 79 -12.23 32.53 0.27
CA SER A 79 -11.47 31.96 1.39
C SER A 79 -11.19 30.46 1.17
N ALA A 80 -10.50 30.10 0.09
CA ALA A 80 -9.97 28.75 -0.05
C ALA A 80 -8.61 28.71 0.67
N SER A 81 -8.55 28.01 1.81
CA SER A 81 -7.30 27.65 2.48
C SER A 81 -6.32 27.05 1.46
N ALA A 82 -5.06 27.47 1.54
CA ALA A 82 -4.00 26.97 0.67
C ALA A 82 -4.01 25.44 0.65
N PRO A 83 -3.83 24.80 -0.52
CA PRO A 83 -3.77 23.37 -0.58
C PRO A 83 -2.60 22.87 0.27
N ALA A 84 -2.84 21.94 1.19
CA ALA A 84 -1.78 21.09 1.74
C ALA A 84 -0.90 20.61 0.56
N PRO A 85 0.42 20.84 0.61
CA PRO A 85 1.30 20.61 -0.53
C PRO A 85 1.34 19.11 -0.86
N GLU A 86 1.49 18.80 -2.16
CA GLU A 86 1.51 17.42 -2.64
C GLU A 86 2.61 16.57 -1.99
N SER A 87 3.70 17.19 -1.50
CA SER A 87 4.77 16.45 -0.79
C SER A 87 4.31 15.89 0.55
N THR A 88 3.34 16.52 1.23
CA THR A 88 2.86 16.04 2.55
C THR A 88 2.21 14.66 2.45
N VAL A 89 1.50 14.36 1.36
CA VAL A 89 0.82 13.06 1.21
C VAL A 89 1.84 11.92 0.98
N LEU A 90 2.90 12.18 0.22
CA LEU A 90 3.95 11.20 -0.04
C LEU A 90 4.80 10.97 1.22
N GLU A 91 5.18 12.03 1.92
CA GLU A 91 5.86 11.95 3.21
C GLU A 91 5.05 11.14 4.23
N GLU A 92 3.72 11.35 4.28
CA GLU A 92 2.82 10.56 5.13
C GLU A 92 2.84 9.07 4.74
N ILE A 93 2.75 8.73 3.46
CA ILE A 93 2.82 7.33 2.98
C ILE A 93 4.15 6.68 3.37
N VAL A 94 5.26 7.35 3.09
CA VAL A 94 6.60 6.87 3.42
C VAL A 94 6.75 6.69 4.94
N SER A 95 6.26 7.63 5.74
CA SER A 95 6.30 7.53 7.20
C SER A 95 5.49 6.34 7.74
N LEU A 96 4.32 6.06 7.15
CA LEU A 96 3.51 4.89 7.51
C LEU A 96 4.23 3.60 7.14
N GLY A 97 4.80 3.52 5.93
CA GLY A 97 5.57 2.36 5.48
C GLY A 97 6.72 2.03 6.43
N ARG A 98 7.53 3.05 6.77
CA ARG A 98 8.65 2.89 7.72
C ARG A 98 8.20 2.51 9.12
N THR A 99 7.06 3.02 9.58
CA THR A 99 6.49 2.64 10.88
C THR A 99 6.08 1.16 10.90
N MET A 100 5.65 0.62 9.77
CA MET A 100 5.36 -0.80 9.59
C MET A 100 6.63 -1.64 9.31
N GLY A 101 7.83 -1.06 9.42
CA GLY A 101 9.10 -1.77 9.19
C GLY A 101 9.47 -1.95 7.71
N LEU A 102 8.77 -1.29 6.78
CA LEU A 102 9.09 -1.35 5.35
C LEU A 102 10.23 -0.38 4.99
N GLU A 103 11.18 -0.84 4.20
CA GLU A 103 12.24 -0.01 3.61
C GLU A 103 11.70 0.73 2.38
N VAL A 104 10.95 1.81 2.61
CA VAL A 104 10.29 2.60 1.55
C VAL A 104 10.78 4.05 1.55
N ASN A 105 10.97 4.60 0.35
CA ASN A 105 11.29 5.99 0.06
C ASN A 105 10.26 6.60 -0.92
N GLU A 106 10.40 7.89 -1.25
CA GLU A 106 9.43 8.57 -2.12
C GLU A 106 9.41 8.05 -3.55
N GLU A 107 10.56 7.65 -4.10
CA GLU A 107 10.70 7.09 -5.45
C GLU A 107 9.94 5.78 -5.57
N ASP A 108 10.05 4.90 -4.58
CA ASP A 108 9.32 3.62 -4.55
C ASP A 108 7.79 3.86 -4.57
N VAL A 109 7.34 4.94 -3.91
CA VAL A 109 5.92 5.32 -3.93
C VAL A 109 5.54 5.91 -5.29
N TYR A 110 6.42 6.66 -5.94
CA TYR A 110 6.17 7.17 -7.29
C TYR A 110 6.07 6.03 -8.31
N GLU A 111 7.00 5.08 -8.26
CA GLU A 111 6.98 3.86 -9.09
C GLU A 111 5.68 3.08 -8.88
N LEU A 112 5.26 2.88 -7.63
CA LEU A 112 3.99 2.23 -7.31
C LEU A 112 2.75 2.97 -7.87
N LEU A 113 2.82 4.30 -7.98
CA LEU A 113 1.73 5.12 -8.51
C LEU A 113 1.75 5.24 -10.04
N GLU A 114 2.87 4.89 -10.66
CA GLU A 114 3.04 4.91 -12.10
C GLU A 114 2.07 3.91 -12.76
N GLU A 115 1.49 4.33 -13.87
CA GLU A 115 0.50 3.54 -14.58
C GLU A 115 1.26 2.65 -15.58
N PRO A 116 1.02 1.33 -15.64
CA PRO A 116 1.59 0.50 -16.69
C PRO A 116 1.23 1.05 -18.07
N ASP A 117 2.17 1.02 -19.01
CA ASP A 117 1.98 1.54 -20.37
C ASP A 117 0.87 0.82 -21.15
N HIS A 118 0.46 -0.36 -20.69
CA HIS A 118 -0.63 -1.15 -21.25
C HIS A 118 -1.53 -1.76 -20.18
N ASP A 119 -2.81 -1.94 -20.53
CA ASP A 119 -3.74 -2.70 -19.69
C ASP A 119 -3.33 -4.17 -19.67
N LEU A 120 -3.38 -4.80 -18.50
CA LEU A 120 -3.17 -6.24 -18.37
C LEU A 120 -4.23 -7.00 -19.17
N THR A 121 -3.75 -7.89 -20.04
CA THR A 121 -4.59 -8.85 -20.76
C THR A 121 -5.11 -9.94 -19.81
N THR A 122 -6.15 -10.64 -20.25
CA THR A 122 -6.70 -11.79 -19.51
C THR A 122 -5.66 -12.89 -19.30
N GLU A 123 -4.78 -13.09 -20.27
CA GLU A 123 -3.70 -14.05 -20.25
C GLU A 123 -2.64 -13.67 -19.20
N GLU A 124 -2.20 -12.41 -19.19
CA GLU A 124 -1.26 -11.89 -18.19
C GLU A 124 -1.84 -11.96 -16.77
N LEU A 125 -3.14 -11.70 -16.59
CA LEU A 125 -3.81 -11.83 -15.29
C LEU A 125 -3.78 -13.28 -14.76
N VAL A 126 -3.99 -14.26 -15.64
CA VAL A 126 -3.92 -15.68 -15.27
C VAL A 126 -2.49 -16.10 -14.93
N GLU A 127 -1.51 -15.56 -15.65
CA GLU A 127 -0.09 -15.82 -15.39
C GLU A 127 0.35 -15.23 -14.05
N LEU A 128 -0.02 -13.98 -13.76
CA LEU A 128 0.22 -13.34 -12.45
C LEU A 128 -0.44 -14.13 -11.30
N GLN A 129 -1.65 -14.65 -11.50
CA GLN A 129 -2.30 -15.49 -10.49
C GLN A 129 -1.52 -16.80 -10.24
N LYS A 130 -0.96 -17.39 -11.31
CA LYS A 130 -0.14 -18.59 -11.20
C LYS A 130 1.15 -18.31 -10.44
N GLU A 131 1.85 -17.22 -10.78
CA GLU A 131 3.06 -16.77 -10.09
C GLU A 131 2.81 -16.52 -8.61
N ALA A 132 1.74 -15.78 -8.27
CA ALA A 132 1.37 -15.51 -6.88
C ALA A 132 1.10 -16.80 -6.07
N MET A 133 0.48 -17.81 -6.71
CA MET A 133 0.25 -19.10 -6.06
C MET A 133 1.57 -19.86 -5.84
N GLU A 134 2.50 -19.82 -6.80
CA GLU A 134 3.82 -20.44 -6.67
C GLU A 134 4.65 -19.77 -5.56
N GLU A 135 4.68 -18.44 -5.49
CA GLU A 135 5.35 -17.69 -4.41
C GLU A 135 4.77 -18.03 -3.03
N GLN A 136 3.44 -18.11 -2.91
CA GLN A 136 2.77 -18.50 -1.68
C GLN A 136 3.19 -19.91 -1.24
N THR A 137 3.22 -20.87 -2.18
CA THR A 137 3.67 -22.23 -1.86
C THR A 137 5.14 -22.28 -1.44
N ALA A 138 6.02 -21.51 -2.11
CA ALA A 138 7.43 -21.45 -1.76
C ALA A 138 7.65 -20.87 -0.35
N PHE A 139 6.88 -19.82 0.01
CA PHE A 139 6.92 -19.23 1.33
C PHE A 139 6.49 -20.23 2.42
N GLU A 140 5.39 -20.96 2.19
CA GLU A 140 4.90 -22.00 3.12
C GLU A 140 5.91 -23.15 3.31
N GLU A 141 6.56 -23.59 2.22
CA GLU A 141 7.62 -24.60 2.27
C GLU A 141 8.85 -24.12 3.06
N GLU A 142 9.24 -22.85 2.90
CA GLU A 142 10.35 -22.25 3.66
C GLU A 142 10.01 -22.15 5.15
N GLU A 143 8.80 -21.71 5.49
CA GLU A 143 8.27 -21.66 6.86
C GLU A 143 8.31 -23.05 7.53
N GLU A 144 7.86 -24.10 6.81
CA GLU A 144 7.89 -25.48 7.28
C GLU A 144 9.33 -25.98 7.46
N MET A 145 10.24 -25.61 6.55
CA MET A 145 11.67 -25.93 6.67
C MET A 145 12.28 -25.31 7.94
N TRP A 146 11.98 -24.05 8.23
CA TRP A 146 12.44 -23.38 9.44
C TRP A 146 11.83 -23.99 10.70
N ARG A 147 10.54 -24.34 10.66
CA ARG A 147 9.83 -24.99 11.78
C ARG A 147 10.42 -26.35 12.10
N THR A 148 10.71 -27.17 11.08
CA THR A 148 11.34 -28.48 11.23
C THR A 148 12.80 -28.35 11.69
N ALA A 149 13.58 -27.41 11.17
CA ALA A 149 14.96 -27.18 11.60
C ALA A 149 15.06 -26.75 13.08
N LEU A 150 14.15 -25.88 13.55
CA LEU A 150 14.05 -25.50 14.96
C LEU A 150 13.69 -26.68 15.87
N PHE A 151 12.80 -27.57 15.42
CA PHE A 151 12.40 -28.77 16.16
C PHE A 151 13.55 -29.79 16.31
N HIS A 152 14.40 -29.91 15.29
CA HIS A 152 15.54 -30.84 15.32
C HIS A 152 16.80 -30.24 15.99
N GLY A 153 16.96 -28.91 15.98
CA GLY A 153 18.03 -28.20 16.69
C GLY A 153 18.00 -28.30 18.22
N THR A 154 16.89 -28.79 18.80
CA THR A 154 16.81 -29.11 20.23
C THR A 154 17.43 -30.46 20.63
N GLN A 155 17.86 -31.31 19.68
CA GLN A 155 18.51 -32.60 19.98
C GLN A 155 20.02 -32.69 19.66
N GLY A 156 20.63 -31.68 19.04
CA GLY A 156 22.06 -31.68 18.71
C GLY A 156 22.64 -30.27 18.74
N GLY A 157 23.80 -30.11 19.37
CA GLY A 157 24.46 -28.82 19.57
C GLY A 157 24.48 -27.93 18.32
N MET A 158 24.08 -26.68 18.51
CA MET A 158 23.85 -25.69 17.45
C MET A 158 25.09 -25.44 16.59
N PRO A 159 25.02 -25.55 15.25
CA PRO A 159 25.80 -24.67 14.39
C PRO A 159 25.17 -23.27 14.45
N ASN A 160 26.03 -22.26 14.59
CA ASN A 160 25.67 -20.84 14.63
C ASN A 160 25.12 -20.41 13.25
N VAL A 161 23.82 -20.64 13.04
CA VAL A 161 23.06 -20.08 11.92
C VAL A 161 22.00 -19.21 12.55
N SER A 162 22.26 -17.90 12.58
CA SER A 162 21.28 -16.90 12.96
C SER A 162 20.06 -17.06 12.06
N LYS A 163 18.86 -17.09 12.64
CA LYS A 163 17.60 -16.93 11.90
C LYS A 163 17.72 -15.73 10.94
N PRO A 164 17.06 -15.75 9.77
CA PRO A 164 16.71 -14.49 9.13
C PRO A 164 15.93 -13.69 10.18
N THR A 165 16.45 -12.53 10.53
CA THR A 165 15.75 -11.60 11.41
C THR A 165 14.35 -11.43 10.86
N ASP A 166 13.33 -11.74 11.68
CA ASP A 166 11.94 -11.42 11.35
C ASP A 166 11.92 -9.96 10.91
N PHE A 167 11.67 -9.74 9.63
CA PHE A 167 11.55 -8.42 9.02
C PHE A 167 10.24 -7.79 9.49
N CYS A 168 10.07 -7.62 10.81
CA CYS A 168 8.93 -6.95 11.45
C CYS A 168 9.05 -6.80 12.99
N THR A 169 10.03 -7.38 13.68
CA THR A 169 10.09 -7.22 15.16
C THR A 169 11.13 -6.19 15.59
N ALA A 170 10.90 -4.92 15.26
CA ALA A 170 11.57 -3.81 15.93
C ALA A 170 10.65 -3.28 17.05
N ALA A 171 10.87 -3.75 18.28
CA ALA A 171 10.27 -3.12 19.45
C ALA A 171 10.79 -1.67 19.56
N PRO A 172 9.92 -0.66 19.79
CA PRO A 172 10.37 0.73 19.87
C PRO A 172 11.22 0.96 21.15
N PRO A 173 12.29 1.77 21.07
CA PRO A 173 13.01 2.19 22.26
C PRO A 173 12.13 3.12 23.13
N ARG A 174 12.27 2.95 24.46
CA ARG A 174 11.58 3.75 25.49
C ARG A 174 11.91 5.23 25.44
#